data_AF-A0A4V6S8F5-F1
#
_entry.id   AF-A0A4V6S8F5-F1
#
_cell.length_a   1.000
_cell.length_b   1.000
_cell.length_c   1.000
_cell.angle_alpha   90.00
_cell.angle_beta   90.00
_cell.angle_gamma   90.00
#
_symmetry.space_group_name_H-M   'P 1'
#
loop_
_entity.id
_entity.type
_entity.pdbx_description
1 polymer ?
#
loop_
_entity_poly.entity_id
_entity_poly.type
_entity_poly.pdbx_seq_one_letter_code
_entity_poly.pdbx_strand_id
1 'polypeptide(L)' 'MRLVPVAGASCASANCPTVYVNDEDQDIFVQGYAVADQRIPTGEVPPGEMLVRIPRSVFLAAARDLPAQA' A
#
# COMPACT_ATOMS: atom_id res chain seq x y z
N MET A 1 9.40 -6.55 14.19
CA MET A 1 8.63 -6.19 12.99
C MET A 1 8.62 -7.32 11.99
N ARG A 2 7.44 -7.92 11.77
CA ARG A 2 7.21 -8.92 10.73
C ARG A 2 6.03 -8.49 9.89
N LEU A 3 6.27 -8.38 8.57
CA LEU A 3 5.26 -7.96 7.61
C LEU A 3 4.51 -9.18 7.07
N VAL A 4 3.20 -9.20 7.25
CA VAL A 4 2.30 -10.25 6.74
C VAL A 4 1.50 -9.70 5.55
N PRO A 5 1.54 -10.34 4.37
CA PRO A 5 0.76 -9.89 3.22
C PRO A 5 -0.74 -9.98 3.49
N VAL A 6 -1.48 -8.96 3.05
CA VAL A 6 -2.94 -8.95 3.13
C VAL A 6 -3.53 -9.73 1.94
N ALA A 7 -4.29 -10.79 2.25
CA ALA A 7 -4.75 -11.81 1.30
C ALA A 7 -5.92 -11.34 0.43
N GLY A 8 -5.65 -10.44 -0.51
CA GLY A 8 -6.64 -9.99 -1.49
C GLY A 8 -6.19 -8.84 -2.38
N ALA A 9 -5.00 -8.28 -2.12
CA ALA A 9 -4.32 -7.34 -2.99
C ALA A 9 -3.84 -8.01 -4.30
N SER A 10 -4.76 -8.58 -5.08
CA SER A 10 -4.49 -9.07 -6.43
C SER A 10 -4.95 -8.04 -7.46
N CYS A 11 -4.15 -7.83 -8.49
CA CYS A 11 -4.52 -7.04 -9.65
C CYS A 11 -4.25 -7.86 -10.90
N ALA A 12 -5.01 -7.61 -11.98
CA ALA A 12 -4.93 -8.40 -13.20
C ALA A 12 -3.62 -8.22 -13.99
N SER A 13 -2.75 -7.29 -13.58
CA SER A 13 -1.45 -7.04 -14.20
C SER A 13 -0.32 -7.59 -13.34
N ALA A 14 0.79 -8.00 -13.97
CA ALA A 14 1.92 -8.69 -13.33
C ALA A 14 2.69 -7.91 -12.23
N ASN A 15 2.29 -6.67 -11.93
CA ASN A 15 3.05 -5.69 -11.16
C ASN A 15 2.17 -4.98 -10.12
N CYS A 16 1.51 -5.76 -9.25
CA CYS A 16 0.63 -5.23 -8.22
C CYS A 16 1.44 -4.69 -7.03
N PRO A 17 1.05 -3.55 -6.45
CA PRO A 17 1.56 -3.19 -5.15
C PRO A 17 1.08 -4.21 -4.10
N THR A 18 1.96 -4.56 -3.17
CA THR A 18 1.64 -5.47 -2.06
C THR A 18 1.37 -4.65 -0.81
N VAL A 19 0.25 -4.95 -0.16
CA VAL A 19 -0.10 -4.37 1.14
C VAL A 19 0.25 -5.38 2.22
N TYR A 20 0.92 -4.91 3.27
CA TYR A 20 1.30 -5.69 4.43
C TYR A 20 0.73 -5.06 5.68
N VAL A 21 0.49 -5.91 6.69
CA VAL A 21 0.28 -5.49 8.07
C VAL A 21 1.48 -5.91 8.90
N ASN A 22 1.94 -5.06 9.81
CA ASN A 22 2.88 -5.47 10.84
C ASN A 22 2.10 -6.21 11.94
N ASP A 23 2.50 -7.44 12.24
CA ASP A 23 1.79 -8.28 13.22
C ASP A 23 1.96 -7.81 14.68
N GLU A 24 2.87 -6.87 14.94
CA GLU A 24 3.15 -6.30 16.27
C GLU A 24 2.27 -5.07 16.60
N ASP A 25 2.27 -4.05 15.74
CA ASP A 25 1.61 -2.75 15.98
C ASP A 25 0.41 -2.48 15.05
N GLN A 26 0.11 -3.40 14.13
CA GLN A 26 -0.96 -3.29 13.14
C GLN A 26 -0.78 -2.15 12.11
N ASP A 27 0.42 -1.58 12.00
CA ASP A 27 0.72 -0.58 10.98
C ASP A 27 0.67 -1.17 9.57
N ILE A 28 0.24 -0.35 8.61
CA ILE A 28 0.08 -0.73 7.20
C ILE A 28 1.28 -0.28 6.38
N PHE A 29 1.86 -1.22 5.65
CA PHE A 29 2.98 -0.97 4.75
C PHE A 29 2.58 -1.30 3.32
N VAL A 30 2.99 -0.45 2.37
CA VAL A 30 2.71 -0.65 0.94
C VAL A 30 4.01 -0.68 0.16
N GLN A 31 4.27 -1.80 -0.50
CA GLN A 31 5.33 -1.91 -1.48
C GLN A 31 4.74 -1.75 -2.88
N GLY A 32 5.14 -0.71 -3.62
CA GLY A 32 4.63 -0.42 -4.95
C GLY A 32 5.60 0.40 -5.79
N TYR A 33 5.12 0.87 -6.94
CA TYR A 33 5.92 1.73 -7.82
C TYR A 33 5.83 3.17 -7.37
N ALA A 34 7.00 3.79 -7.19
CA ALA A 34 7.14 5.22 -6.96
C ALA A 34 6.49 6.01 -8.11
N VAL A 35 5.76 7.08 -7.77
CA VAL A 35 5.27 8.01 -8.78
C VAL A 35 6.37 9.01 -9.10
N ALA A 36 6.83 9.01 -10.36
CA ALA A 36 7.87 9.93 -10.84
C ALA A 36 7.31 11.30 -11.25
N ASP A 37 5.99 11.43 -11.44
CA ASP A 37 5.38 12.68 -11.89
C ASP A 37 5.05 13.58 -10.69
N GLN A 38 5.75 14.72 -10.60
CA GLN A 38 5.61 15.71 -9.53
C GLN A 38 4.34 16.57 -9.67
N ARG A 39 3.51 16.39 -10.71
CA ARG A 39 2.25 17.12 -10.89
C ARG A 39 1.07 16.58 -10.09
N ILE A 40 1.32 15.73 -9.10
CA ILE A 40 0.26 15.34 -8.16
C ILE A 40 -0.13 16.63 -7.38
N PRO A 41 -1.43 16.95 -7.27
CA PRO A 41 -1.90 18.16 -6.58
C PRO A 41 -1.64 18.17 -5.06
N THR A 42 -0.79 17.27 -4.56
CA THR A 42 -0.42 17.11 -3.14
C THR A 42 0.71 18.06 -2.71
N GLY A 43 1.31 18.83 -3.63
CA GLY A 43 2.51 19.61 -3.34
C GLY A 43 3.80 18.77 -3.40
N GLU A 44 4.88 19.30 -2.86
CA GLU A 44 6.18 18.61 -2.80
C GLU A 44 6.13 17.42 -1.82
N VAL A 45 6.72 16.29 -2.21
CA VAL A 45 6.86 15.13 -1.32
C VAL A 45 8.02 15.38 -0.36
N PRO A 46 7.82 15.35 0.98
CA PRO A 46 8.88 15.63 1.94
C PRO A 46 10.09 14.69 1.85
N PRO A 47 11.27 15.12 2.32
CA PRO A 47 12.45 14.26 2.37
C PRO A 47 12.19 12.98 3.18
N GLY A 48 12.50 11.83 2.57
CA GLY A 48 12.30 10.51 3.19
C GLY A 48 10.92 9.90 2.94
N GLU A 49 9.98 10.65 2.33
CA GLU A 49 8.68 10.14 1.93
C GLU A 49 8.66 9.72 0.45
N MET A 50 7.74 8.83 0.09
CA MET A 50 7.55 8.39 -1.29
C MET A 50 6.08 8.14 -1.60
N LEU A 51 5.60 8.73 -2.70
CA LEU A 51 4.28 8.42 -3.23
C LEU A 51 4.33 7.13 -4.03
N VAL A 52 3.44 6.18 -3.70
CA VAL A 52 3.27 4.92 -4.43
C VAL A 52 1.93 4.88 -5.13
N ARG A 53 1.90 4.35 -6.35
CA ARG A 53 0.66 4.17 -7.10
C ARG A 53 -0.03 2.87 -6.67
N ILE A 54 -1.26 2.98 -6.17
CA ILE A 54 -2.11 1.83 -5.83
C ILE A 54 -3.39 1.85 -6.67
N PRO A 55 -3.68 0.81 -7.47
CA PRO A 55 -4.98 0.69 -8.12
C PRO A 55 -6.09 0.65 -7.07
N ARG A 56 -7.15 1.46 -7.26
CA ARG A 56 -8.26 1.58 -6.30
C ARG A 56 -8.85 0.22 -5.90
N SER A 57 -8.99 -0.72 -6.85
CA SER A 57 -9.51 -2.07 -6.58
C SER A 57 -8.63 -2.86 -5.61
N VAL A 58 -7.30 -2.76 -5.73
CA VAL A 58 -6.33 -3.43 -4.85
C VAL A 58 -6.42 -2.86 -3.45
N PHE A 59 -6.48 -1.53 -3.33
CA PHE A 59 -6.62 -0.87 -2.03
C PHE A 59 -7.90 -1.31 -1.31
N LEU A 60 -9.03 -1.31 -2.03
CA LEU A 60 -10.32 -1.72 -1.47
C LEU A 60 -10.36 -3.20 -1.10
N ALA A 61 -9.69 -4.07 -1.86
CA ALA A 61 -9.58 -5.48 -1.50
C ALA A 61 -8.74 -5.65 -0.23
N ALA A 62 -7.54 -5.06 -0.19
CA ALA A 62 -6.69 -5.09 1.00
C ALA A 62 -7.42 -4.56 2.24
N ALA A 63 -8.15 -3.44 2.13
CA ALA A 63 -8.89 -2.86 3.26
C ALA A 63 -9.99 -3.79 3.80
N ARG A 64 -10.59 -4.66 2.97
CA ARG A 64 -11.60 -5.65 3.42
C ARG A 64 -10.99 -6.82 4.16
N ASP A 65 -9.76 -7.16 3.81
CA ASP A 65 -9.06 -8.33 4.37
C ASP A 65 -8.13 -7.94 5.54
N LEU A 66 -8.13 -6.66 5.94
CA LEU A 66 -7.46 -6.24 7.16
C LEU A 66 -8.09 -6.94 8.37
N PRO A 67 -7.27 -7.47 9.29
CA PRO A 67 -7.77 -8.04 10.53
C PRO A 67 -8.55 -6.99 11.32
N ALA A 68 -9.60 -7.42 12.03
CA ALA A 68 -10.31 -6.55 12.95
C ALA A 68 -9.33 -6.07 14.05
N GLN A 69 -9.43 -4.80 14.42
CA GLN A 69 -8.66 -4.26 15.54
C GLN A 69 -9.03 -5.03 16.81
N ALA A 70 -8.02 -5.55 17.51
CA ALA A 70 -8.17 -6.31 18.74
C ALA A 70 -8.41 -5.40 19.96
#